data_AF-A0A0S8EKZ9-F1
#
_entry.id   AF-A0A0S8EKZ9-F1
#
_cell.length_a   1.000
_cell.length_b   1.000
_cell.length_c   1.000
_cell.angle_alpha   90.00
_cell.angle_beta   90.00
_cell.angle_gamma   90.00
#
_symmetry.space_group_name_H-M   'P 1'
#
loop_
_entity.id
_entity.type
_entity.pdbx_description
1 polymer ?
#
loop_
_entity_poly.entity_id
_entity_poly.type
_entity_poly.pdbx_seq_one_letter_code
_entity_poly.pdbx_strand_id
1 'polypeptide(L)'
;VTVIGETQQNTSPLSQTGLTRDDYIEMSGGLTRRADKKLIYVVRASGAVVVGNRSRWFGRRSNDEIRPGDTVVVPLDTDRIRPLTFWTNVTQILYQGAIAVAAVNSFN
;
A
#
# COMPACT_ATOMS: atom_id res chain seq x y z
N VAL A 1 4.74 20.17 6.53
CA VAL A 1 4.11 18.95 5.98
C VAL A 1 4.20 17.91 7.06
N THR A 2 3.19 17.07 7.22
CA THR A 2 3.22 16.02 8.25
C THR A 2 3.25 14.66 7.58
N VAL A 3 4.20 13.82 7.94
CA VAL A 3 4.27 12.44 7.46
C VAL A 3 3.94 11.50 8.61
N ILE A 4 2.93 10.66 8.42
CA ILE A 4 2.48 9.69 9.42
C ILE A 4 2.28 8.30 8.84
N GLY A 5 2.43 7.31 9.71
CA GLY A 5 2.15 5.90 9.42
C GLY A 5 3.41 5.05 9.40
N GLU A 6 3.48 4.13 8.43
CA GLU A 6 4.55 3.13 8.28
C GLU A 6 5.84 3.72 7.63
N THR A 7 6.38 4.76 8.25
CA THR A 7 7.68 5.38 7.91
C THR A 7 8.72 5.10 8.99
N GLN A 8 10.01 5.16 8.67
CA GLN A 8 11.06 4.90 9.67
C GLN A 8 11.03 5.91 10.83
N GLN A 9 10.68 7.16 10.55
CA GLN A 9 10.50 8.22 11.54
C GLN A 9 9.31 9.11 11.15
N ASN A 10 8.28 9.16 11.99
CA ASN A 10 7.15 10.06 11.79
C ASN A 10 7.57 11.48 12.19
N THR A 11 7.84 12.33 11.19
CA THR A 11 8.37 13.67 11.38
C THR A 11 7.55 14.70 10.60
N SER A 12 7.66 15.96 11.02
CA SER A 12 7.00 17.10 10.38
C SER A 12 8.04 18.09 9.85
N PRO A 13 8.65 17.82 8.68
CA PRO A 13 9.61 18.74 8.10
C PRO A 13 8.92 20.03 7.64
N LEU A 14 9.70 21.11 7.62
CA LEU A 14 9.28 22.37 7.04
C LEU A 14 8.95 22.17 5.56
N SER A 15 7.83 22.75 5.13
CA SER A 15 7.38 22.65 3.74
C SER A 15 8.35 23.43 2.85
N GLN A 16 8.90 22.78 1.83
CA GLN A 16 9.70 23.41 0.78
C GLN A 16 8.98 23.25 -0.56
N THR A 17 9.07 24.28 -1.39
CA THR A 17 8.45 24.32 -2.72
C THR A 17 9.16 23.36 -3.67
N GLY A 18 8.42 22.68 -4.54
CA GLY A 18 9.00 21.73 -5.50
C GLY A 18 9.39 20.36 -4.94
N LEU A 19 9.17 20.10 -3.64
CA LEU A 19 9.30 18.74 -3.08
C LEU A 19 8.02 17.94 -3.31
N THR A 20 8.22 16.71 -3.77
CA THR A 20 7.16 15.73 -4.01
C THR A 20 6.85 14.94 -2.74
N ARG A 21 5.73 14.22 -2.74
CA ARG A 21 5.37 13.28 -1.67
C ARG A 21 6.52 12.32 -1.33
N ASP A 22 7.20 11.79 -2.34
CA ASP A 22 8.23 10.77 -2.17
C ASP A 22 9.48 11.34 -1.50
N ASP A 23 9.83 12.61 -1.78
CA ASP A 23 10.93 13.31 -1.11
C ASP A 23 10.66 13.46 0.40
N TYR A 24 9.42 13.82 0.78
CA TYR A 24 9.05 13.91 2.19
C TYR A 24 9.08 12.55 2.90
N ILE A 25 8.75 11.47 2.21
CA ILE A 25 8.86 10.10 2.73
C ILE A 25 10.34 9.74 2.93
N GLU A 26 11.22 10.12 2.00
CA GLU A 26 12.67 9.89 2.12
C GLU A 26 13.28 10.68 3.28
N MET A 27 12.86 11.93 3.47
CA MET A 27 13.23 12.76 4.64
C MET A 27 12.74 12.16 5.97
N SER A 28 11.68 11.35 5.96
CA SER A 28 11.20 10.54 7.09
C SER A 28 11.99 9.24 7.31
N GLY A 29 13.13 9.07 6.63
CA GLY A 29 13.95 7.86 6.66
C GLY A 29 13.45 6.74 5.76
N GLY A 30 12.46 7.02 4.90
CA GLY A 30 11.85 6.06 4.00
C GLY A 30 10.74 5.20 4.63
N LEU A 31 10.24 4.27 3.83
CA LEU A 31 9.12 3.39 4.19
C LEU A 31 9.59 2.19 5.02
N THR A 32 8.74 1.71 5.94
CA THR A 32 8.99 0.45 6.65
C THR A 32 8.73 -0.74 5.72
N ARG A 33 9.18 -1.95 6.11
CA ARG A 33 8.87 -3.20 5.39
C ARG A 33 7.38 -3.55 5.37
N ARG A 34 6.59 -2.89 6.22
CA ARG A 34 5.15 -3.13 6.38
C ARG A 34 4.32 -2.05 5.69
N ALA A 35 4.94 -1.05 5.06
CA ALA A 35 4.22 0.01 4.36
C ALA A 35 3.57 -0.51 3.07
N ASP A 36 2.31 -0.14 2.84
CA ASP A 36 1.67 -0.35 1.54
C ASP A 36 1.99 0.81 0.59
N LYS A 37 2.97 0.56 -0.30
CA LYS A 37 3.42 1.53 -1.31
C LYS A 37 2.34 1.90 -2.32
N LYS A 38 1.32 1.06 -2.52
CA LYS A 38 0.25 1.27 -3.52
C LYS A 38 -0.90 2.11 -3.00
N LEU A 39 -0.99 2.24 -1.68
CA LEU A 39 -2.08 2.93 -0.98
C LEU A 39 -1.61 4.20 -0.25
N ILE A 40 -0.46 4.76 -0.60
CA ILE A 40 -0.01 6.05 -0.05
C ILE A 40 -0.86 7.19 -0.64
N TYR A 41 -1.41 8.03 0.24
CA TYR A 41 -2.22 9.19 -0.14
C TYR A 41 -1.86 10.44 0.65
N VAL A 42 -2.25 11.59 0.12
CA VAL A 42 -2.05 12.91 0.72
C VAL A 42 -3.40 13.48 1.12
N VAL A 43 -3.53 13.90 2.36
CA VAL A 43 -4.67 14.67 2.86
C VAL A 43 -4.29 16.15 2.81
N ARG A 44 -4.99 16.92 1.98
CA ARG A 44 -4.76 18.36 1.88
C ARG A 44 -5.24 19.08 3.12
N ALA A 45 -4.67 20.26 3.39
CA ALA A 45 -5.17 21.16 4.44
C ALA A 45 -6.67 21.49 4.30
N SER A 46 -7.23 21.43 3.08
CA SER A 46 -8.66 21.61 2.82
C SER A 46 -9.54 20.39 3.16
N GLY A 47 -8.96 19.29 3.64
CA GLY A 47 -9.63 18.01 3.87
C GLY A 47 -9.79 17.13 2.62
N ALA A 48 -9.33 17.59 1.45
CA ALA A 48 -9.39 16.81 0.21
C ALA A 48 -8.33 15.69 0.22
N VAL A 49 -8.71 14.48 -0.19
CA VAL A 49 -7.80 13.34 -0.27
C VAL A 49 -7.32 13.15 -1.71
N VAL A 50 -6.00 13.08 -1.90
CA VAL A 50 -5.34 12.87 -3.20
C VAL A 50 -4.58 11.54 -3.14
N VAL A 51 -4.91 10.63 -4.05
CA VAL A 51 -4.30 9.29 -4.11
C VAL A 51 -3.26 9.27 -5.23
N GLY A 52 -2.01 8.94 -4.91
CA GLY A 52 -0.87 9.11 -5.81
C GLY A 52 -0.71 8.05 -6.90
N ASN A 53 -1.63 7.08 -7.05
CA ASN A 53 -1.49 6.12 -8.15
C ASN A 53 -2.81 5.39 -8.47
N ARG A 54 -3.56 5.89 -9.49
CA ARG A 54 -4.27 5.05 -10.47
C ARG A 54 -5.13 5.77 -11.51
N SER A 55 -5.39 7.07 -11.41
CA SER A 55 -6.26 7.72 -12.39
C SER A 55 -5.48 8.21 -13.61
N ARG A 56 -5.15 7.30 -14.53
CA ARG A 56 -4.76 7.61 -15.92
C ARG A 56 -5.84 8.38 -16.70
N TRP A 57 -6.97 8.67 -16.07
CA TRP A 57 -8.14 9.33 -16.66
C TRP A 57 -8.22 10.84 -16.39
N PHE A 58 -7.43 11.39 -15.46
CA PHE A 58 -7.30 12.84 -15.31
C PHE A 58 -5.95 13.26 -15.85
N GLY A 59 -5.98 13.83 -17.07
CA GLY A 59 -4.80 14.10 -17.88
C GLY A 59 -3.69 14.85 -17.14
N ARG A 60 -2.45 14.43 -17.43
CA ARG A 60 -1.21 15.22 -17.45
C ARG A 60 -1.32 16.56 -16.69
N ARG A 61 -1.01 16.52 -15.38
CA ARG A 61 -0.65 17.63 -14.44
C ARG A 61 -1.25 17.41 -13.05
N SER A 62 -1.17 16.20 -12.49
CA SER A 62 -1.15 16.11 -11.03
C SER A 62 0.29 16.37 -10.62
N ASN A 63 0.62 17.65 -10.52
CA ASN A 63 1.78 18.11 -9.80
C ASN A 63 1.64 17.52 -8.39
N ASP A 64 2.41 16.48 -8.09
CA ASP A 64 2.49 15.79 -6.79
C ASP A 64 3.18 16.68 -5.74
N GLU A 65 3.08 18.00 -5.96
CA GLU A 65 3.65 19.05 -5.16
C GLU A 65 2.84 19.16 -3.88
N ILE A 66 3.53 18.83 -2.81
CA ILE A 66 2.97 18.88 -1.47
C ILE A 66 2.95 20.34 -1.03
N ARG A 67 1.79 20.78 -0.55
CA ARG A 67 1.61 22.15 -0.06
C ARG A 67 1.80 22.23 1.45
N PRO A 68 2.13 23.42 2.00
CA PRO A 68 2.15 23.62 3.43
C PRO A 68 0.81 23.24 4.06
N GLY A 69 0.84 22.42 5.13
CA GLY A 69 -0.35 21.92 5.81
C GLY A 69 -0.89 20.59 5.28
N ASP A 70 -0.34 20.07 4.18
CA ASP A 70 -0.68 18.73 3.70
C ASP A 70 -0.07 17.65 4.60
N THR A 71 -0.81 16.54 4.72
CA THR A 71 -0.43 15.35 5.48
C THR A 71 -0.26 14.16 4.55
N VAL A 72 0.92 13.54 4.56
CA VAL A 72 1.19 12.29 3.84
C VAL A 72 0.89 11.12 4.78
N VAL A 73 0.01 10.23 4.36
CA VAL A 73 -0.39 9.05 5.14
C VAL A 73 0.13 7.79 4.46
N VAL A 74 0.91 7.01 5.23
CA VAL A 74 1.49 5.74 4.79
C VAL A 74 0.81 4.58 5.54
N PRO A 75 -0.12 3.86 4.91
CA PRO A 75 -0.84 2.77 5.56
C PRO A 75 -0.01 1.49 5.71
N LEU A 76 -0.46 0.63 6.61
CA LEU A 76 0.02 -0.75 6.79
C LEU A 76 -0.46 -1.65 5.64
N ASP A 77 0.47 -2.41 5.06
CA ASP A 77 0.21 -3.50 4.11
C ASP A 77 -0.41 -4.69 4.85
N THR A 78 -1.74 -4.76 4.81
CA THR A 78 -2.54 -5.85 5.40
C THR A 78 -2.76 -7.01 4.45
N ASP A 79 -2.55 -6.81 3.14
CA ASP A 79 -2.93 -7.75 2.09
C ASP A 79 -1.79 -8.68 1.66
N ARG A 80 -0.69 -8.70 2.42
CA ARG A 80 0.49 -9.50 2.10
C ARG A 80 0.26 -10.99 2.34
N ILE A 81 -0.39 -11.66 1.40
CA ILE A 81 -0.47 -13.12 1.36
C ILE A 81 0.96 -13.66 1.22
N ARG A 82 1.40 -14.45 2.21
CA ARG A 82 2.72 -15.09 2.17
C ARG A 82 2.73 -16.13 1.03
N PRO A 83 3.73 -16.13 0.14
CA PRO A 83 3.82 -17.09 -0.96
C PRO A 83 3.73 -18.55 -0.49
N LEU A 84 4.30 -18.87 0.67
CA LEU A 84 4.20 -20.19 1.30
C LEU A 84 2.76 -20.57 1.63
N THR A 85 1.98 -19.66 2.24
CA THR A 85 0.58 -19.90 2.58
C THR A 85 -0.28 -20.13 1.34
N PHE A 86 -0.01 -19.40 0.25
CA PHE A 86 -0.70 -19.61 -1.02
C PHE A 86 -0.49 -21.04 -1.56
N TRP A 87 0.77 -21.51 -1.63
CA TRP A 87 1.08 -22.86 -2.11
C TRP A 87 0.58 -23.97 -1.18
N THR A 88 0.59 -23.76 0.13
CA THR A 88 -0.03 -24.69 1.09
C THR A 88 -1.53 -24.83 0.85
N ASN A 89 -2.25 -23.73 0.64
CA ASN A 89 -3.69 -23.74 0.38
C ASN A 89 -4.02 -24.47 -0.93
N VAL A 90 -3.26 -24.22 -2.00
CA VAL A 90 -3.43 -24.94 -3.28
C VAL A 90 -3.23 -26.45 -3.09
N THR A 91 -2.17 -26.85 -2.37
CA THR A 91 -1.86 -28.26 -2.12
C THR A 91 -2.97 -28.93 -1.30
N GLN A 92 -3.51 -28.23 -0.30
CA GLN A 92 -4.61 -28.73 0.53
C GLN A 92 -5.91 -28.91 -0.27
N ILE A 93 -6.25 -27.97 -1.16
CA ILE A 93 -7.42 -28.09 -2.05
C ILE A 93 -7.26 -29.31 -2.97
N LEU A 94 -6.08 -29.50 -3.54
CA LEU A 94 -5.80 -30.66 -4.40
C LEU A 94 -5.90 -31.97 -3.63
N TYR A 95 -5.37 -32.02 -2.40
CA TYR A 95 -5.47 -33.20 -1.55
C TYR A 95 -6.93 -33.53 -1.18
N GLN A 96 -7.71 -32.52 -0.80
CA GLN A 96 -9.14 -32.67 -0.50
C GLN A 96 -9.94 -33.10 -1.75
N GLY A 97 -9.60 -32.55 -2.91
CA GLY A 97 -10.18 -32.98 -4.19
C GLY A 97 -9.83 -34.42 -4.55
N ALA A 98 -8.57 -34.83 -4.36
CA ALA A 98 -8.12 -36.20 -4.61
C ALA A 98 -8.83 -37.22 -3.71
N ILE A 99 -9.02 -36.90 -2.42
CA ILE A 99 -9.79 -37.74 -1.49
C ILE A 99 -11.24 -37.84 -1.94
N ALA A 100 -11.87 -36.72 -2.33
CA ALA A 100 -13.26 -36.71 -2.79
C ALA A 100 -13.44 -37.59 -4.04
N VAL A 101 -12.53 -37.51 -5.01
CA VAL A 101 -12.54 -38.37 -6.20
C VAL A 101 -12.30 -39.84 -5.85
N ALA A 102 -11.35 -40.14 -4.96
CA ALA A 102 -11.09 -41.50 -4.50
C ALA A 102 -12.29 -42.10 -3.74
N ALA A 103 -12.96 -41.32 -2.91
CA ALA A 103 -14.16 -41.74 -2.18
C ALA A 103 -15.31 -42.06 -3.14
N VAL A 104 -15.56 -41.21 -4.15
CA VAL A 104 -16.57 -41.48 -5.19
C VAL A 104 -16.24 -42.75 -5.98
N ASN A 105 -14.97 -42.99 -6.30
CA ASN A 105 -14.53 -44.21 -6.97
C ASN A 105 -14.56 -45.46 -6.07
N SER A 106 -14.68 -45.31 -4.74
CA SER A 106 -14.72 -46.44 -3.79
C SER A 106 -16.12 -46.99 -3.52
N PHE A 107 -17.17 -46.31 -4.00
CA PHE A 107 -18.58 -46.72 -3.87
C PHE A 107 -19.14 -47.46 -5.10
N ASN A 108 -18.28 -47.95 -6.00
CA ASN A 108 -18.62 -48.82 -7.14
C ASN A 108 -17.69 -50.03 -7.18
#